data_AF-A0A075C6C6-F1
#
_entry.id   AF-A0A075C6C6-F1
#
_cell.length_a   1.000
_cell.length_b   1.000
_cell.length_c   1.000
_cell.angle_alpha   90.00
_cell.angle_beta   90.00
_cell.angle_gamma   90.00
#
_symmetry.space_group_name_H-M   'P 1'
#
loop_
_entity.id
_entity.type
_entity.pdbx_description
1 polymer ?
#
loop_
_entity_poly.entity_id
_entity_poly.type
_entity_poly.pdbx_seq_one_letter_code
_entity_poly.pdbx_strand_id
1 'polypeptide(L)' 'EIVHLQTGQCGNQIGAAFWQTISGEHGLDGSGVYLERMNVYFNEASGN' A
#
# COMPACT_ATOMS: atom_id res chain seq x y z
N GLU A 1 -5.73 7.40 -8.65
CA GLU A 1 -6.12 7.30 -7.23
C GLU A 1 -7.34 6.40 -7.10
N ILE A 2 -7.21 5.32 -6.36
CA ILE A 2 -8.30 4.39 -6.01
C ILE A 2 -8.41 4.36 -4.49
N VAL A 3 -9.62 4.57 -3.97
CA VAL A 3 -9.88 4.53 -2.52
C VAL A 3 -10.35 3.13 -2.13
N HIS A 4 -9.61 2.46 -1.24
CA HIS A 4 -9.96 1.14 -0.72
C HIS A 4 -10.47 1.26 0.73
N LEU A 5 -11.73 0.87 0.97
CA LEU A 5 -12.35 0.86 2.30
C LEU A 5 -12.44 -0.58 2.83
N GLN A 6 -11.95 -0.81 4.05
CA GLN A 6 -12.03 -2.10 4.74
C GLN A 6 -12.96 -1.98 5.94
N THR A 7 -13.82 -2.97 6.14
CA THR A 7 -14.74 -3.01 7.28
C THR A 7 -14.75 -4.38 7.93
N GLY A 8 -14.85 -4.38 9.25
CA GLY A 8 -14.83 -5.59 10.08
C GLY A 8 -13.44 -6.24 10.22
N GLN A 9 -13.31 -7.14 11.20
CA GLN A 9 -12.05 -7.83 11.51
C GLN A 9 -11.51 -8.64 10.33
N CYS A 10 -12.38 -9.37 9.62
CA CYS A 10 -11.99 -10.13 8.42
C CYS A 10 -11.52 -9.19 7.31
N GLY A 11 -12.22 -8.08 7.06
CA GLY A 11 -11.84 -7.09 6.05
C GLY A 11 -10.48 -6.44 6.33
N ASN A 12 -10.18 -6.19 7.60
CA ASN A 12 -8.89 -5.65 8.02
C ASN A 12 -7.74 -6.65 7.83
N GLN A 13 -7.97 -7.95 8.05
CA GLN A 13 -6.94 -8.98 7.85
C GLN A 13 -6.58 -9.16 6.38
N ILE A 14 -7.59 -9.26 5.50
CA ILE A 14 -7.38 -9.35 4.06
C ILE A 14 -6.72 -8.07 3.54
N GLY A 15 -7.13 -6.94 4.10
CA GLY A 15 -6.55 -5.65 3.80
C GLY A 15 -5.07 -5.51 4.11
N ALA A 16 -4.67 -5.97 5.30
CA ALA A 16 -3.27 -6.00 5.69
C ALA A 16 -2.47 -6.90 4.73
N ALA A 17 -2.96 -8.10 4.42
CA ALA A 17 -2.29 -9.01 3.50
C ALA A 17 -2.13 -8.40 2.09
N PHE A 18 -3.18 -7.76 1.57
CA PHE A 18 -3.15 -7.07 0.28
C PHE A 18 -2.05 -5.99 0.24
N TRP A 19 -2.02 -5.09 1.22
CA TRP A 19 -1.02 -4.02 1.27
C TRP A 19 0.39 -4.56 1.50
N GLN A 20 0.57 -5.63 2.26
CA GLN A 20 1.87 -6.30 2.42
C GLN A 20 2.37 -6.90 1.11
N THR A 21 1.52 -7.59 0.36
CA THR A 21 1.88 -8.14 -0.96
C THR A 21 2.25 -7.03 -1.95
N ILE A 22 1.39 -6.01 -2.08
CA ILE A 22 1.65 -4.87 -2.97
C ILE A 22 2.96 -4.17 -2.58
N SER A 23 3.22 -3.99 -1.28
CA SER A 23 4.46 -3.38 -0.78
C SER A 23 5.68 -4.24 -1.09
N GLY A 24 5.61 -5.55 -0.87
CA GLY A 24 6.70 -6.48 -1.17
C GLY A 24 7.01 -6.58 -2.68
N GLU A 25 5.99 -6.61 -3.52
CA GLU A 25 6.14 -6.63 -4.98
C GLU A 25 6.79 -5.35 -5.53
N HIS A 26 6.51 -4.19 -4.92
CA HIS A 26 6.98 -2.89 -5.40
C HIS A 26 8.23 -2.38 -4.70
N GLY A 27 8.93 -3.21 -3.91
CA GLY A 27 10.18 -2.82 -3.26
C GLY A 27 10.01 -1.77 -2.15
N LEU A 28 8.80 -1.66 -1.58
CA LEU A 28 8.50 -0.83 -0.40
C LEU A 28 9.07 -1.41 0.92
N ASP A 29 9.89 -2.45 0.81
CA ASP A 29 10.81 -2.94 1.83
C ASP A 29 11.92 -1.90 2.05
N GLY A 30 11.63 -0.84 2.82
CA GLY A 30 12.61 0.02 3.53
C GLY A 30 13.74 0.71 2.76
N SER A 31 13.96 0.38 1.49
CA SER A 31 15.10 0.74 0.64
C SER A 31 14.74 1.82 -0.37
N GLY A 32 13.47 2.22 -0.43
CA GLY A 32 13.00 3.37 -1.21
C GLY A 32 13.08 3.19 -2.73
N VAL A 33 13.23 1.96 -3.23
CA VAL A 33 13.31 1.70 -4.68
C VAL A 33 11.92 1.40 -5.22
N TYR A 34 11.30 2.41 -5.82
CA TYR A 34 9.98 2.34 -6.43
C TYR A 34 10.07 1.88 -7.89
N LEU A 35 9.41 0.76 -8.25
CA LEU A 35 9.57 0.16 -9.58
C LEU A 35 8.53 0.52 -10.66
N GLU A 36 7.37 1.12 -10.36
CA GLU A 36 6.56 1.94 -11.30
C GLU A 36 5.15 2.27 -10.73
N ARG A 37 4.54 3.36 -11.21
CA ARG A 37 3.09 3.69 -11.11
C ARG A 37 2.39 3.62 -9.74
N MET A 38 3.13 3.75 -8.64
CA MET A 38 2.57 3.71 -7.28
C MET A 38 1.56 4.81 -6.93
N ASN A 39 1.51 5.90 -7.71
CA ASN A 39 0.52 6.99 -7.60
C ASN A 39 -0.96 6.54 -7.78
N VAL A 40 -1.22 5.28 -8.14
CA VAL A 40 -2.58 4.74 -8.19
C VAL A 40 -3.11 4.40 -6.79
N TYR A 41 -2.26 3.88 -5.91
CA TYR A 41 -2.62 3.33 -4.60
C TYR A 41 -1.96 4.05 -3.41
N PHE A 42 -0.80 4.68 -3.63
CA PHE A 42 -0.06 5.40 -2.60
C PHE A 42 -0.02 6.88 -2.95
N ASN A 43 -0.28 7.72 -1.94
CA ASN A 43 0.04 9.13 -1.98
C ASN A 43 1.34 9.37 -1.21
N GLU A 44 2.15 10.32 -1.66
CA GLU A 44 3.33 10.77 -0.95
C GLU A 44 2.91 11.43 0.38
N ALA A 45 3.48 10.99 1.49
CA ALA A 45 3.28 11.65 2.77
C ALA A 45 4.13 12.94 2.79
N SER A 46 3.48 14.11 2.78
CA SER A 46 4.17 15.37 3.07
C SER A 46 4.53 15.39 4.56
N GLY A 47 5.80 15.13 4.87
CA GLY A 47 6.32 15.25 6.22
C GLY A 47 6.38 16.73 6.65
N ASN A 48 5.92 17.02 7.86
CA ASN A 48 6.20 18.26 8.59
C ASN A 48 7.01 17.94 9.84
#